data_AF-A0A518S8Z3-F1
#
_entry.id   AF-A0A518S8Z3-F1
#
_cell.length_a   1.000
_cell.length_b   1.000
_cell.length_c   1.000
_cell.angle_alpha   90.00
_cell.angle_beta   90.00
_cell.angle_gamma   90.00
#
_symmetry.space_group_name_H-M   'P 1'
#
loop_
_entity.id
_entity.type
_entity.pdbx_description
1 polymer ?
#
loop_
_entity_poly.entity_id
_entity_poly.type
_entity_poly.pdbx_seq_one_letter_code
_entity_poly.pdbx_strand_id
1 'polypeptide(L)'
;MRWLTVDGDVGNEQEFYWLWILATTGYGVGDIVTTVALVFYAPAVREGNPLVALALERLGLLGLVGVKLAAFFACLGLSVYAMHAWKDRFVYLMPPVALTAVGVLLTALNISLLVR
;
A
#
# COMPACT_ATOMS: atom_id res chain seq x y z
N MET A 1 -23.93 6.02 9.76
CA MET A 1 -23.94 4.80 8.95
C MET A 1 -23.56 5.04 7.49
N ARG A 2 -23.96 6.15 6.83
CA ARG A 2 -23.64 6.41 5.41
C ARG A 2 -22.19 6.18 4.99
N TRP A 3 -21.22 6.53 5.84
CA TRP A 3 -19.77 6.39 5.58
C TRP A 3 -19.19 5.00 5.85
N LEU A 4 -20.01 4.06 6.35
CA LEU A 4 -19.61 2.68 6.66
C LEU A 4 -20.07 1.69 5.59
N THR A 5 -20.75 2.17 4.55
CA THR A 5 -21.31 1.38 3.45
C THR A 5 -20.71 1.83 2.14
N VAL A 6 -20.73 0.99 1.12
CA VAL A 6 -20.33 1.41 -0.22
C VAL A 6 -21.48 2.19 -0.86
N ASP A 7 -21.12 3.28 -1.53
CA ASP A 7 -22.07 4.10 -2.26
C ASP A 7 -22.38 3.49 -3.63
N GLY A 8 -23.62 3.04 -3.80
CA GLY A 8 -24.08 2.33 -4.99
C GLY A 8 -23.98 3.13 -6.29
N ASP A 9 -23.89 4.46 -6.21
CA ASP A 9 -23.70 5.33 -7.38
C ASP A 9 -22.27 5.24 -7.96
N VAL A 10 -21.30 4.83 -7.13
CA VAL A 10 -19.87 4.82 -7.49
C VAL A 10 -19.35 3.41 -7.70
N GLY A 11 -19.75 2.46 -6.86
CA GLY A 11 -19.29 1.08 -6.89
C GLY A 11 -20.17 0.15 -6.04
N ASN A 12 -19.74 -1.09 -5.86
CA ASN A 12 -20.42 -2.05 -4.99
C ASN A 12 -19.46 -2.65 -3.95
N GLU A 13 -20.03 -3.30 -2.93
CA GLU A 13 -19.27 -3.86 -1.82
C GLU A 13 -18.23 -4.90 -2.27
N GLN A 14 -18.59 -5.78 -3.20
CA GLN A 14 -17.68 -6.81 -3.70
C GLN A 14 -16.47 -6.20 -4.42
N GLU A 15 -16.69 -5.19 -5.27
CA GLU A 15 -15.64 -4.43 -5.95
C GLU A 15 -14.70 -3.76 -4.93
N PHE A 16 -15.26 -3.09 -3.93
CA PHE A 16 -14.49 -2.48 -2.85
C PHE A 16 -13.61 -3.52 -2.13
N TYR A 17 -14.19 -4.63 -1.70
CA TYR A 17 -13.45 -5.66 -0.97
C TYR A 17 -12.33 -6.25 -1.80
N TRP A 18 -12.58 -6.61 -3.07
CA TRP A 18 -11.53 -7.20 -3.90
C TRP A 18 -10.39 -6.22 -4.19
N LEU A 19 -10.70 -4.96 -4.47
CA LEU A 19 -9.68 -3.92 -4.66
C LEU A 19 -8.79 -3.77 -3.43
N TRP A 20 -9.39 -3.73 -2.24
CA TRP A 20 -8.64 -3.59 -0.99
C TRP A 20 -7.93 -4.87 -0.56
N ILE A 21 -8.48 -6.05 -0.83
CA ILE A 21 -7.78 -7.34 -0.64
C ILE A 21 -6.52 -7.39 -1.51
N LEU A 22 -6.61 -6.99 -2.78
CA LEU A 22 -5.45 -6.96 -3.68
C LEU A 22 -4.41 -5.93 -3.21
N ALA A 23 -4.85 -4.73 -2.81
CA ALA A 23 -3.96 -3.70 -2.29
C ALA A 23 -3.26 -4.15 -1.00
N THR A 24 -4.00 -4.76 -0.08
CA THR A 24 -3.44 -5.34 1.15
C THR A 24 -2.48 -6.48 0.84
N THR A 25 -2.79 -7.35 -0.12
CA THR A 25 -1.91 -8.49 -0.46
C THR A 25 -0.62 -7.99 -1.10
N GLY A 26 -0.70 -7.10 -2.09
CA GLY A 26 0.46 -6.58 -2.82
C GLY A 26 1.29 -5.60 -1.99
N TYR A 27 0.70 -4.46 -1.61
CA TYR A 27 1.40 -3.37 -0.92
C TYR A 27 1.51 -3.59 0.58
N GLY A 28 0.45 -4.10 1.20
CA GLY A 28 0.42 -4.34 2.64
C GLY A 28 1.33 -5.49 3.06
N VAL A 29 1.10 -6.69 2.53
CA VAL A 29 1.80 -7.91 2.97
C VAL A 29 3.06 -8.14 2.14
N GLY A 30 2.93 -8.27 0.81
CA GLY A 30 4.04 -8.64 -0.07
C GLY A 30 5.21 -7.68 0.03
N ASP A 31 4.96 -6.39 -0.19
CA ASP A 31 5.98 -5.35 -0.18
C ASP A 31 6.60 -5.17 1.23
N ILE A 32 5.80 -5.13 2.32
CA ILE A 32 6.35 -5.08 3.69
C ILE A 32 7.26 -6.28 3.96
N VAL A 33 6.77 -7.50 3.75
CA VAL A 33 7.53 -8.72 4.10
C VAL A 33 8.81 -8.80 3.28
N THR A 34 8.77 -8.48 1.99
CA THR A 34 9.96 -8.55 1.13
C THR A 34 10.95 -7.42 1.40
N THR A 35 10.52 -6.20 1.74
CA THR A 35 11.45 -5.15 2.18
C THR A 35 12.10 -5.51 3.52
N VAL A 36 11.33 -6.06 4.47
CA VAL A 36 11.88 -6.56 5.74
C VAL A 36 12.92 -7.64 5.47
N ALA A 37 12.64 -8.60 4.58
CA ALA A 37 13.60 -9.62 4.20
C ALA A 37 14.88 -9.02 3.62
N LEU A 38 14.79 -8.05 2.71
CA LEU A 38 15.98 -7.36 2.18
C LEU A 38 16.81 -6.69 3.26
N VAL A 39 16.17 -5.95 4.19
CA VAL A 39 16.86 -5.25 5.27
C VAL A 39 17.68 -6.23 6.15
N PHE A 40 17.18 -7.44 6.38
CA PHE A 40 17.88 -8.44 7.20
C PHE A 40 18.89 -9.29 6.44
N TYR A 41 18.57 -9.70 5.21
CA TYR A 41 19.34 -10.71 4.49
C TYR A 41 20.27 -10.13 3.41
N ALA A 42 20.07 -8.87 3.00
CA ALA A 42 20.85 -8.21 1.96
C ALA A 42 21.38 -6.84 2.43
N PRO A 43 22.27 -6.78 3.45
CA PRO A 43 22.73 -5.51 4.05
C PRO A 43 23.54 -4.61 3.08
N ALA A 44 23.99 -5.15 1.95
CA ALA A 44 24.63 -4.37 0.88
C ALA A 44 23.62 -3.55 0.05
N VAL A 45 22.34 -3.90 0.09
CA VAL A 45 21.25 -3.21 -0.61
C VAL A 45 20.74 -2.07 0.27
N ARG A 46 20.73 -0.85 -0.27
CA ARG A 46 20.21 0.34 0.43
C ARG A 46 18.80 0.66 -0.03
N GLU A 47 17.98 1.12 0.92
CA GLU A 47 16.63 1.60 0.64
C GLU A 47 16.68 2.83 -0.27
N GLY A 48 16.03 2.76 -1.43
CA GLY A 48 16.05 3.82 -2.44
C GLY A 48 15.11 4.97 -2.10
N ASN A 49 14.08 4.72 -1.29
CA ASN A 49 13.15 5.74 -0.87
C ASN A 49 13.69 6.51 0.35
N PRO A 50 14.00 7.82 0.24
CA PRO A 50 14.63 8.58 1.31
C PRO A 50 13.75 8.69 2.57
N LEU A 51 12.42 8.69 2.42
CA LEU A 51 11.51 8.69 3.57
C LEU A 51 11.54 7.36 4.32
N VAL A 52 11.53 6.25 3.59
CA VAL A 52 11.60 4.91 4.20
C VAL A 52 12.98 4.67 4.81
N ALA A 53 14.05 5.08 4.14
CA ALA A 53 15.41 5.02 4.66
C ALA A 53 15.55 5.80 5.98
N LEU A 54 15.07 7.05 6.02
CA LEU A 54 15.11 7.86 7.23
C LEU A 54 14.28 7.25 8.37
N ALA A 55 13.11 6.69 8.05
CA ALA A 55 12.26 6.03 9.03
C ALA A 55 12.92 4.76 9.58
N LEU A 56 13.56 3.96 8.72
CA LEU A 56 14.35 2.79 9.12
C LEU A 56 15.52 3.19 10.03
N GLU A 57 16.28 4.23 9.67
CA GLU A 57 17.41 4.70 10.47
C GLU A 57 17.00 5.17 11.87
N ARG A 58 15.85 5.84 12.00
CA ARG A 58 15.39 6.42 13.27
C ARG A 58 14.57 5.48 14.13
N LEU A 59 13.77 4.62 13.52
CA LEU A 59 12.72 3.83 14.19
C LEU A 59 12.82 2.33 13.88
N GLY A 60 13.82 1.89 13.10
CA GLY A 60 13.95 0.52 12.65
C GLY A 60 12.75 0.06 11.83
N LEU A 61 12.39 -1.23 11.94
CA LEU A 61 11.27 -1.82 11.21
C LEU A 61 9.92 -1.14 11.52
N LEU A 62 9.74 -0.62 12.74
CA LEU A 62 8.53 0.11 13.10
C LEU A 62 8.37 1.37 12.25
N GLY A 63 9.47 2.03 11.89
CA GLY A 63 9.47 3.16 10.97
C GLY A 63 9.00 2.77 9.57
N LEU A 64 9.54 1.68 9.02
CA LEU A 64 9.15 1.16 7.71
C LEU A 64 7.66 0.81 7.68
N VAL A 65 7.20 0.03 8.66
CA VAL A 65 5.80 -0.41 8.74
C VAL A 65 4.90 0.82 8.95
N GLY A 66 5.30 1.75 9.82
CA GLY A 66 4.56 2.99 10.08
C GLY A 66 4.38 3.85 8.82
N VAL A 67 5.44 4.05 8.03
CA VAL A 67 5.36 4.84 6.78
C VAL A 67 4.44 4.16 5.78
N LYS A 68 4.56 2.84 5.59
CA LYS A 68 3.70 2.09 4.65
C LYS A 68 2.24 2.09 5.10
N LEU A 69 1.96 1.88 6.40
CA LEU A 69 0.59 1.96 6.92
C LEU A 69 0.02 3.37 6.79
N ALA A 70 0.81 4.42 7.03
CA ALA A 70 0.35 5.80 6.85
C ALA A 70 -0.05 6.07 5.39
N ALA A 71 0.76 5.63 4.42
CA ALA A 71 0.43 5.73 3.00
C ALA A 71 -0.83 4.93 2.66
N PHE A 72 -0.93 3.69 3.15
CA PHE A 72 -2.07 2.81 2.92
C PHE A 72 -3.38 3.42 3.44
N PHE A 73 -3.39 3.93 4.68
CA PHE A 73 -4.58 4.55 5.28
C PHE A 73 -4.92 5.90 4.65
N ALA A 74 -3.93 6.68 4.20
CA ALA A 74 -4.18 7.91 3.45
C ALA A 74 -4.88 7.61 2.12
N CYS A 75 -4.43 6.58 1.39
CA CYS A 75 -5.09 6.10 0.17
C CYS A 75 -6.50 5.57 0.44
N LEU A 76 -6.70 4.84 1.55
CA LEU A 76 -8.02 4.34 1.95
C LEU A 76 -8.97 5.50 2.26
N GLY A 77 -8.51 6.47 3.04
CA GLY A 77 -9.26 7.69 3.33
C GLY A 77 -9.62 8.45 2.06
N LEU A 78 -8.68 8.61 1.12
CA LEU A 78 -8.93 9.27 -0.16
C LEU A 78 -9.98 8.53 -1.00
N SER A 79 -9.89 7.20 -1.11
CA SER A 79 -10.85 6.39 -1.86
C SER A 79 -12.26 6.47 -1.26
N VAL A 80 -12.37 6.36 0.08
CA VAL A 80 -13.65 6.49 0.81
C VAL A 80 -14.22 7.90 0.69
N TYR A 81 -13.36 8.93 0.73
CA TYR A 81 -13.78 10.32 0.57
C TYR A 81 -14.26 10.59 -0.85
N ALA A 82 -13.53 10.15 -1.87
CA ALA A 82 -13.92 10.26 -3.27
C ALA A 82 -15.28 9.58 -3.54
N MET A 83 -15.48 8.40 -2.96
CA MET A 83 -16.73 7.65 -3.08
C MET A 83 -17.93 8.43 -2.53
N HIS A 84 -17.83 9.03 -1.34
CA HIS A 84 -18.99 9.62 -0.68
C HIS A 84 -19.15 11.13 -0.90
N ALA A 85 -18.04 11.87 -0.93
CA ALA A 85 -18.05 13.32 -1.01
C ALA A 85 -18.09 13.81 -2.47
N TRP A 86 -17.33 13.15 -3.35
CA TRP A 86 -17.19 13.57 -4.75
C TRP A 86 -18.02 12.74 -5.70
N LYS A 87 -18.46 11.54 -5.29
CA LYS A 87 -19.10 10.56 -6.16
C LYS A 87 -18.23 10.25 -7.39
N ASP A 88 -16.91 10.28 -7.21
CA ASP A 88 -15.94 10.15 -8.29
C ASP A 88 -15.41 8.71 -8.36
N ARG A 89 -15.81 8.00 -9.41
CA ARG A 89 -15.39 6.61 -9.66
C ARG A 89 -13.90 6.49 -9.96
N PHE A 90 -13.31 7.45 -10.66
CA PHE A 90 -11.90 7.40 -11.01
C PHE A 90 -11.02 7.53 -9.78
N VAL A 91 -11.27 8.52 -8.92
CA VAL A 91 -10.49 8.73 -7.69
C VAL A 91 -10.81 7.67 -6.63
N TYR A 92 -12.00 7.07 -6.68
CA TYR A 92 -12.33 5.90 -5.86
C TYR A 92 -11.44 4.68 -6.21
N LEU A 93 -11.29 4.37 -7.51
CA LEU A 93 -10.54 3.21 -8.01
C LEU A 93 -9.02 3.38 -7.96
N MET A 94 -8.55 4.61 -8.20
CA MET A 94 -7.14 4.89 -8.40
C MET A 94 -6.26 4.45 -7.21
N PRO A 95 -6.60 4.77 -5.93
CA PRO A 95 -5.75 4.41 -4.80
C PRO A 95 -5.52 2.90 -4.62
N PRO A 96 -6.54 2.02 -4.53
CA PRO A 96 -6.29 0.59 -4.36
C PRO A 96 -5.62 -0.05 -5.58
N VAL A 97 -5.91 0.41 -6.80
CA VAL A 97 -5.24 -0.07 -8.02
C VAL A 97 -3.76 0.32 -8.02
N ALA A 98 -3.46 1.59 -7.71
CA ALA A 98 -2.09 2.09 -7.64
C ALA A 98 -1.29 1.38 -6.54
N LEU A 99 -1.87 1.20 -5.35
CA LEU A 99 -1.24 0.44 -4.28
C LEU A 99 -0.97 -1.00 -4.71
N THR A 100 -1.94 -1.68 -5.32
CA THR A 100 -1.74 -3.05 -5.82
C THR A 100 -0.58 -3.12 -6.81
N ALA A 101 -0.58 -2.25 -7.82
CA ALA A 101 0.45 -2.24 -8.86
C ALA A 101 1.85 -1.94 -8.29
N VAL A 102 1.96 -0.90 -7.47
CA VAL A 102 3.22 -0.52 -6.82
C VAL A 102 3.69 -1.62 -5.88
N GLY A 103 2.81 -2.17 -5.06
CA GLY A 103 3.14 -3.26 -4.12
C GLY A 103 3.64 -4.51 -4.83
N VAL A 104 2.96 -4.94 -5.90
CA VAL A 104 3.41 -6.08 -6.72
C VAL A 104 4.77 -5.80 -7.35
N LEU A 105 4.96 -4.62 -7.93
CA LEU A 105 6.23 -4.22 -8.53
C LEU A 105 7.37 -4.24 -7.51
N LEU A 106 7.19 -3.59 -6.35
CA LEU A 106 8.20 -3.54 -5.29
C LEU A 106 8.49 -4.94 -4.74
N THR A 107 7.46 -5.76 -4.54
CA THR A 107 7.63 -7.17 -4.13
C THR A 107 8.51 -7.93 -5.13
N ALA A 108 8.25 -7.79 -6.44
CA ALA A 108 9.02 -8.46 -7.47
C ALA A 108 10.48 -7.96 -7.52
N LEU A 109 10.69 -6.65 -7.39
CA LEU A 109 12.02 -6.05 -7.32
C LEU A 109 12.77 -6.52 -6.08
N ASN A 110 12.12 -6.56 -4.92
CA ASN A 110 12.72 -7.01 -3.68
C ASN A 110 13.15 -8.48 -3.75
N ILE A 111 12.30 -9.35 -4.31
CA ILE A 111 12.63 -10.76 -4.54
C ILE A 111 13.80 -10.89 -5.50
N SER A 112 13.80 -10.12 -6.61
CA SER A 112 14.91 -10.14 -7.56
C SER A 112 16.23 -9.70 -6.95
N LEU A 113 16.21 -8.77 -5.99
CA LEU A 113 17.39 -8.31 -5.27
C LEU A 113 17.83 -9.35 -4.22
N LEU A 114 16.90 -10.04 -3.58
CA LEU A 114 17.21 -11.04 -2.55
C LEU A 114 17.86 -12.32 -3.12
N VAL A 115 17.56 -12.66 -4.37
CA VAL A 115 18.08 -13.85 -5.05
C VAL A 115 19.41 -13.58 -5.80
N ARG A 116 19.88 -12.32 -5.82
CA ARG A 116 21.16 -11.93 -6.42
C ARG A 116 22.24 -11.77 -5.37
#